data_AF-F7XWA6-F1
#
_entry.id   AF-F7XWA6-F1
#
_cell.length_a   1.000
_cell.length_b   1.000
_cell.length_c   1.000
_cell.angle_alpha   90.00
_cell.angle_beta   90.00
_cell.angle_gamma   90.00
#
_symmetry.space_group_name_H-M   'P 1'
#
loop_
_entity.id
_entity.type
_entity.pdbx_description
1 polymer ?
#
loop_
_entity_poly.entity_id
_entity_poly.type
_entity_poly.pdbx_seq_one_letter_code
_entity_poly.pdbx_strand_id
1 'polypeptide(L)'
;MLNVALDVLKSVAAKNGKILFVGTKRQATEVVAENAQKCGQHYVNYRWPGGMLTNWHTVSRSLKTLEEFEKQLADKDSLLTKKERLNLTKKKERLEKMLGGIRNMNGLPDLIFVIDTNEQRIAIEEANKLNIPVIAVVDTNASLEGVTYVIPGNDDASKAIELYMNLAQESVLEGIQQSLIKAGVDIGAAEKALIEDSANFNAKKE
;
A
#
# COMPACT_ATOMS: atom_id res chain seq x y z
N MET A 1 -14.92 -8.95 -13.89
CA MET A 1 -13.63 -8.21 -13.92
C MET A 1 -13.21 -7.81 -12.51
N LEU A 2 -14.00 -6.98 -11.81
CA LEU A 2 -13.73 -6.63 -10.39
C LEU A 2 -13.60 -7.86 -9.47
N ASN A 3 -14.57 -8.78 -9.48
CA ASN A 3 -14.52 -9.97 -8.61
C ASN A 3 -13.27 -10.82 -8.83
N VAL A 4 -12.83 -10.98 -10.09
CA VAL A 4 -11.61 -11.73 -10.42
C VAL A 4 -10.38 -11.04 -9.81
N ALA A 5 -10.31 -9.71 -9.87
CA ALA A 5 -9.22 -8.96 -9.25
C ALA A 5 -9.22 -9.11 -7.72
N LEU A 6 -10.39 -9.06 -7.09
CA LEU A 6 -10.56 -9.26 -5.65
C LEU A 6 -10.15 -10.69 -5.22
N ASP A 7 -10.56 -11.71 -5.98
CA ASP A 7 -10.17 -13.10 -5.74
C ASP A 7 -8.65 -13.29 -5.85
N VAL A 8 -8.02 -12.63 -6.81
CA VAL A 8 -6.55 -12.66 -6.96
C VAL A 8 -5.87 -11.99 -5.76
N LEU A 9 -6.33 -10.80 -5.34
CA LEU A 9 -5.81 -10.12 -4.14
C LEU A 9 -5.89 -11.02 -2.91
N LYS A 10 -7.06 -11.62 -2.69
CA LYS A 10 -7.31 -12.57 -1.60
C LYS A 10 -6.37 -13.77 -1.66
N SER A 11 -6.17 -14.34 -2.86
CA SER A 11 -5.28 -15.50 -3.05
C SER A 11 -3.81 -15.19 -2.79
N VAL A 12 -3.35 -13.99 -3.14
CA VAL A 12 -1.98 -13.52 -2.87
C VAL A 12 -1.79 -13.28 -1.38
N ALA A 13 -2.74 -12.60 -0.74
CA ALA A 13 -2.74 -12.37 0.70
C ALA A 13 -2.77 -13.68 1.51
N ALA A 14 -3.56 -14.68 1.08
CA ALA A 14 -3.61 -16.00 1.71
C ALA A 14 -2.29 -16.77 1.66
N LYS A 15 -1.44 -16.48 0.67
CA LYS A 15 -0.09 -17.04 0.53
C LYS A 15 0.97 -16.21 1.28
N ASN A 16 0.56 -15.23 2.08
CA ASN A 16 1.44 -14.26 2.73
C ASN A 16 2.28 -13.45 1.72
N GLY A 17 1.71 -13.20 0.55
CA GLY A 17 2.31 -12.35 -0.49
C GLY A 17 2.18 -10.87 -0.14
N LYS A 18 3.14 -10.08 -0.60
CA LYS A 18 3.21 -8.63 -0.40
C LYS A 18 2.42 -7.92 -1.50
N ILE A 19 1.46 -7.10 -1.11
CA ILE A 19 0.65 -6.30 -2.02
C ILE A 19 1.06 -4.84 -1.87
N LEU A 20 1.32 -4.19 -3.01
CA LEU A 20 1.66 -2.77 -3.08
C LEU A 20 0.51 -1.98 -3.70
N PHE A 21 -0.10 -1.10 -2.90
CA PHE A 21 -1.13 -0.17 -3.39
C PHE A 21 -0.48 1.11 -3.91
N VAL A 22 -0.83 1.53 -5.13
CA VAL A 22 -0.23 2.70 -5.79
C VAL A 22 -1.33 3.64 -6.24
N GLY A 23 -1.26 4.89 -5.80
CA GLY A 23 -2.13 5.95 -6.26
C GLY A 23 -1.62 7.32 -5.84
N THR A 24 -1.03 8.05 -6.78
CA THR A 24 -0.45 9.39 -6.50
C THR A 24 -1.39 10.55 -6.80
N LYS A 25 -2.56 10.26 -7.37
CA LYS A 25 -3.58 11.25 -7.67
C LYS A 25 -4.09 11.86 -6.36
N ARG A 26 -4.35 13.17 -6.34
CA ARG A 26 -4.76 13.89 -5.11
C ARG A 26 -5.96 13.24 -4.41
N GLN A 27 -6.90 12.73 -5.20
CA GLN A 27 -8.12 12.06 -4.75
C GLN A 27 -7.86 10.66 -4.15
N ALA A 28 -6.75 10.02 -4.54
CA ALA A 28 -6.37 8.67 -4.12
C ALA A 28 -5.34 8.67 -2.98
N THR A 29 -4.55 9.73 -2.83
CA THR A 29 -3.39 9.76 -1.91
C THR A 29 -3.72 9.34 -0.47
N GLU A 30 -4.79 9.87 0.10
CA GLU A 30 -5.16 9.57 1.49
C GLU A 30 -5.83 8.19 1.59
N VAL A 31 -6.79 7.92 0.69
CA VAL A 31 -7.55 6.67 0.64
C VAL A 31 -6.62 5.46 0.50
N VAL A 32 -5.63 5.53 -0.38
CA VAL A 32 -4.66 4.47 -0.62
C VAL A 32 -3.81 4.19 0.62
N ALA A 33 -3.34 5.25 1.28
CA ALA A 33 -2.52 5.11 2.48
C ALA A 33 -3.31 4.51 3.64
N GLU A 34 -4.52 5.02 3.89
CA GLU A 34 -5.36 4.56 5.00
C GLU A 34 -5.75 3.08 4.84
N ASN A 35 -6.23 2.69 3.65
CA ASN A 35 -6.65 1.32 3.39
C ASN A 35 -5.48 0.33 3.46
N ALA A 36 -4.33 0.68 2.88
CA ALA A 36 -3.15 -0.18 2.95
C ALA A 36 -2.66 -0.37 4.39
N GLN A 37 -2.67 0.69 5.19
CA GLN A 37 -2.33 0.60 6.61
C GLN A 37 -3.31 -0.27 7.40
N LYS A 38 -4.63 -0.16 7.14
CA LYS A 38 -5.66 -0.98 7.79
C LYS A 38 -5.47 -2.47 7.53
N CYS A 39 -5.04 -2.88 6.33
CA CYS A 39 -4.76 -4.27 6.00
C CYS A 39 -3.29 -4.69 6.23
N GLY A 40 -2.44 -3.82 6.77
CA GLY A 40 -1.03 -4.10 7.06
C GLY A 40 -0.15 -4.28 5.82
N GLN A 41 -0.60 -3.80 4.65
CA GLN A 41 0.11 -3.88 3.37
C GLN A 41 0.82 -2.56 3.05
N HIS A 42 1.55 -2.56 1.94
CA HIS A 42 2.42 -1.46 1.56
C HIS A 42 1.74 -0.50 0.59
N TYR A 43 2.18 0.75 0.55
CA TYR A 43 1.62 1.74 -0.36
C TYR A 43 2.61 2.77 -0.89
N VAL A 44 2.27 3.38 -2.02
CA VAL A 44 2.88 4.58 -2.58
C VAL A 44 1.77 5.56 -2.94
N ASN A 45 1.71 6.67 -2.22
CA ASN A 45 0.63 7.65 -2.37
C ASN A 45 1.09 9.05 -2.80
N TYR A 46 2.40 9.28 -2.95
CA TYR A 46 2.94 10.60 -3.26
C TYR A 46 3.49 10.72 -4.68
N ARG A 47 4.66 10.13 -4.95
CA ARG A 47 5.28 10.13 -6.29
C ARG A 47 6.04 8.84 -6.47
N TRP A 48 5.85 8.21 -7.63
CA TRP A 48 6.66 7.06 -8.02
C TRP A 48 8.07 7.52 -8.49
N PRO A 49 9.15 7.19 -7.77
CA PRO A 49 10.49 7.40 -8.28
C PRO A 49 10.79 6.34 -9.34
N GLY A 50 11.29 6.75 -10.52
CA GLY A 50 11.72 5.79 -11.52
C GLY A 50 12.87 4.91 -10.99
N GLY A 51 12.78 3.61 -11.26
CA GLY A 51 13.70 2.60 -10.73
C GLY A 51 13.28 2.03 -9.37
N MET A 52 12.05 2.29 -8.91
CA MET A 52 11.62 1.85 -7.58
C MET A 52 11.64 0.33 -7.42
N LEU A 53 11.14 -0.40 -8.41
CA LEU A 53 11.13 -1.86 -8.38
C LEU A 53 12.39 -2.41 -9.05
N THR A 54 12.73 -1.87 -10.22
CA THR A 54 13.86 -2.37 -11.03
C THR A 54 15.23 -2.13 -10.37
N ASN A 55 15.35 -1.15 -9.48
CA ASN A 55 16.56 -0.88 -8.70
C ASN A 55 16.25 -0.89 -7.18
N TRP A 56 15.61 -1.97 -6.72
CA TRP A 56 15.21 -2.16 -5.32
C TRP A 56 16.37 -1.99 -4.32
N HIS A 57 17.59 -2.38 -4.68
CA HIS A 57 18.76 -2.20 -3.80
C HIS A 57 18.97 -0.71 -3.45
N THR A 58 18.81 0.19 -4.42
CA THR A 58 19.00 1.63 -4.18
C THR A 58 17.87 2.22 -3.34
N VAL A 59 16.63 1.76 -3.57
CA VAL A 59 15.48 2.13 -2.73
C VAL A 59 15.68 1.65 -1.29
N SER A 60 16.10 0.40 -1.11
CA SER A 60 16.40 -0.18 0.21
C SER A 60 17.49 0.61 0.94
N ARG A 61 18.50 1.11 0.22
CA ARG A 61 19.53 1.98 0.81
C ARG A 61 18.94 3.32 1.26
N SER A 62 18.04 3.89 0.46
CA SER A 62 17.36 5.15 0.80
C SER A 62 16.47 5.01 2.04
N LEU A 63 15.82 3.85 2.22
CA LEU A 63 15.09 3.51 3.45
C LEU A 63 16.02 3.46 4.68
N LYS A 64 17.20 2.84 4.55
CA LYS A 64 18.21 2.85 5.64
C LYS A 64 18.67 4.26 5.97
N THR A 65 18.90 5.10 4.96
CA THR A 65 19.25 6.52 5.17
C THR A 65 18.14 7.30 5.87
N LEU A 66 16.87 6.98 5.59
CA LEU A 66 15.74 7.55 6.32
C LEU A 66 15.78 7.17 7.81
N GLU A 67 16.05 5.90 8.14
CA GLU A 67 16.23 5.46 9.54
C GLU A 67 17.42 6.14 10.23
N GLU A 68 18.53 6.33 9.51
CA GLU A 68 19.70 7.07 10.02
C GLU A 68 19.35 8.52 10.33
N PHE A 69 18.59 9.19 9.46
CA PHE A 69 18.11 10.56 9.70
C PHE A 69 17.21 10.63 10.93
N GLU A 70 16.35 9.65 11.15
CA GLU A 70 15.53 9.57 12.36
C GLU A 70 16.35 9.39 13.62
N LYS A 71 17.34 8.49 13.59
CA LYS A 71 18.25 8.27 14.72
C LYS A 71 19.04 9.53 15.06
N GLN A 72 19.59 10.22 14.05
CA GLN A 72 20.34 11.46 14.25
C GLN A 72 19.48 12.60 14.82
N LEU A 73 18.21 12.70 14.43
CA LEU A 73 17.29 13.70 14.96
C LEU A 73 16.80 13.37 16.37
N ALA A 74 16.66 12.08 16.69
CA ALA A 74 16.26 11.61 18.01
C ALA A 74 17.38 11.74 19.05
N ASP A 75 18.64 11.63 18.60
CA ASP A 75 19.82 11.80 19.45
C ASP A 75 19.93 13.26 19.96
N LYS A 76 19.74 13.41 21.28
CA LYS A 76 19.82 14.69 21.98
C LYS A 76 21.25 15.17 22.18
N ASP A 77 22.22 14.26 22.13
CA ASP A 77 23.64 14.57 22.28
C ASP A 77 24.30 14.90 20.93
N SER A 78 23.54 14.84 19.84
CA SER A 78 24.01 15.24 18.51
C SER A 78 24.41 16.72 18.50
N LEU A 79 25.69 16.98 18.18
CA LEU A 79 26.27 18.33 18.04
C LEU A 79 25.84 19.04 16.74
N LEU A 80 24.57 18.88 16.35
CA LEU A 80 24.02 19.50 15.15
C LEU A 80 23.66 20.96 15.42
N THR A 81 24.12 21.86 14.56
CA THR A 81 23.65 23.25 14.58
C THR A 81 22.16 23.32 14.22
N LYS A 82 21.47 24.40 14.63
CA LYS A 82 20.04 24.61 14.28
C LYS A 82 19.79 24.52 12.76
N LYS A 83 20.75 25.00 11.95
CA LYS A 83 20.67 24.96 10.49
C LYS A 83 20.79 23.54 9.94
N GLU A 84 21.72 22.75 10.46
CA GLU A 84 21.90 21.35 10.07
C GLU A 84 20.71 20.51 10.47
N ARG A 85 20.20 20.68 11.70
CA ARG A 85 18.99 20.02 12.18
C ARG A 85 17.80 20.32 11.25
N LEU A 86 17.58 21.59 10.89
CA LEU A 86 16.50 21.96 9.95
C LEU A 86 16.66 21.31 8.57
N ASN A 87 17.89 21.29 8.03
CA ASN A 87 18.16 20.66 6.73
C ASN A 87 17.91 19.15 6.77
N LEU A 88 18.30 18.50 7.87
CA LEU A 88 18.12 17.08 8.09
C LEU A 88 16.63 16.74 8.23
N THR A 89 15.86 17.54 9.00
CA THR A 89 14.40 17.40 9.10
C THR A 89 13.73 17.50 7.72
N LYS A 90 14.09 18.48 6.89
CA LYS A 90 13.54 18.61 5.53
C LYS A 90 13.87 17.40 4.64
N LYS A 91 15.09 16.86 4.75
CA LYS A 91 15.49 15.64 4.01
C LYS A 91 14.70 14.42 4.49
N LYS A 92 14.54 14.26 5.80
CA LYS A 92 13.72 13.21 6.41
C LYS A 92 12.28 13.29 5.90
N GLU A 93 11.62 14.43 6.06
CA GLU A 93 10.22 14.62 5.66
C GLU A 93 9.99 14.34 4.17
N ARG A 94 10.93 14.73 3.32
CA ARG A 94 10.85 14.44 1.89
C ARG A 94 10.96 12.94 1.60
N LEU A 95 11.91 12.25 2.23
CA LEU A 95 12.07 10.80 2.06
C LEU A 95 10.90 10.03 2.64
N GLU A 96 10.41 10.41 3.83
CA GLU A 96 9.25 9.80 4.48
C GLU A 96 8.00 9.88 3.61
N LYS A 97 7.72 11.06 3.02
CA LYS A 97 6.59 11.21 2.10
C LYS A 97 6.70 10.33 0.85
N MET A 98 7.92 10.05 0.39
CA MET A 98 8.15 9.25 -0.82
C MET A 98 8.16 7.75 -0.55
N LEU A 99 8.74 7.31 0.57
CA LEU A 99 9.07 5.90 0.83
C LEU A 99 8.43 5.33 2.11
N GLY A 100 7.74 6.15 2.92
CA GLY A 100 7.19 5.72 4.21
C GLY A 100 6.24 4.53 4.09
N GLY A 101 5.42 4.48 3.05
CA GLY A 101 4.47 3.38 2.82
C GLY A 101 5.11 2.04 2.42
N ILE A 102 6.39 2.02 2.04
CA ILE A 102 7.16 0.79 1.75
C ILE A 102 8.25 0.52 2.79
N ARG A 103 8.26 1.26 3.90
CA ARG A 103 9.30 1.18 4.93
C ARG A 103 9.48 -0.23 5.48
N ASN A 104 8.38 -0.94 5.69
CA ASN A 104 8.38 -2.29 6.26
C ASN A 104 8.45 -3.39 5.17
N MET A 105 8.66 -3.03 3.91
CA MET A 105 8.67 -3.98 2.81
C MET A 105 10.06 -4.61 2.65
N ASN A 106 10.18 -5.91 2.98
CA ASN A 106 11.44 -6.64 2.91
C ASN A 106 11.64 -7.34 1.55
N GLY A 107 11.57 -6.58 0.45
CA GLY A 107 11.80 -7.09 -0.91
C GLY A 107 10.78 -6.55 -1.91
N LEU A 108 10.74 -7.17 -3.10
CA LEU A 108 9.76 -6.81 -4.12
C LEU A 108 8.34 -7.25 -3.71
N PRO A 109 7.29 -6.55 -4.18
CA PRO A 109 5.92 -7.00 -4.03
C PRO A 109 5.61 -8.18 -4.96
N ASP A 110 4.67 -9.03 -4.53
CA ASP A 110 4.17 -10.15 -5.33
C ASP A 110 3.03 -9.73 -6.26
N LEU A 111 2.37 -8.60 -5.94
CA LEU A 111 1.31 -8.01 -6.74
C LEU A 111 1.19 -6.51 -6.49
N ILE A 112 0.83 -5.75 -7.53
CA ILE A 112 0.60 -4.31 -7.43
C ILE A 112 -0.84 -3.98 -7.79
N PHE A 113 -1.48 -3.15 -6.96
CA PHE A 113 -2.80 -2.59 -7.21
C PHE A 113 -2.67 -1.10 -7.52
N VAL A 114 -3.06 -0.69 -8.71
CA VAL A 114 -2.84 0.65 -9.26
C VAL A 114 -4.17 1.38 -9.44
N ILE A 115 -4.24 2.62 -9.00
CA ILE A 115 -5.30 3.56 -9.37
C ILE A 115 -4.73 4.58 -10.35
N ASP A 116 -5.42 4.71 -11.49
CA ASP A 116 -5.05 5.55 -12.63
C ASP A 116 -3.76 5.06 -13.33
N THR A 117 -3.93 4.34 -14.43
CA THR A 117 -2.78 3.80 -15.20
C THR A 117 -2.00 4.87 -15.96
N ASN A 118 -2.63 6.00 -16.27
CA ASN A 118 -1.98 7.08 -17.02
C ASN A 118 -0.93 7.77 -16.15
N GLU A 119 -1.29 8.10 -14.90
CA GLU A 119 -0.37 8.68 -13.93
C GLU A 119 0.71 7.68 -13.46
N GLN A 120 0.39 6.38 -13.43
CA GLN A 120 1.30 5.32 -12.93
C GLN A 120 1.99 4.49 -14.02
N ARG A 121 2.14 5.01 -15.24
CA ARG A 121 2.73 4.27 -16.37
C ARG A 121 4.12 3.69 -16.03
N ILE A 122 4.97 4.46 -15.35
CA ILE A 122 6.33 4.02 -14.97
C ILE A 122 6.26 2.83 -14.00
N ALA A 123 5.33 2.83 -13.06
CA ALA A 123 5.15 1.73 -12.11
C ALA A 123 4.74 0.45 -12.85
N ILE A 124 3.83 0.56 -13.81
CA ILE A 124 3.35 -0.55 -14.64
C ILE A 124 4.48 -1.08 -15.52
N GLU A 125 5.24 -0.21 -16.18
CA GLU A 125 6.39 -0.61 -17.01
C GLU A 125 7.46 -1.37 -16.19
N GLU A 126 7.77 -0.88 -14.98
CA GLU A 126 8.72 -1.55 -14.09
C GLU A 126 8.21 -2.90 -13.56
N ALA A 127 6.94 -2.98 -13.19
CA ALA A 127 6.30 -4.21 -12.73
C ALA A 127 6.35 -5.29 -13.82
N ASN A 128 6.01 -4.91 -15.06
CA ASN A 128 6.04 -5.82 -16.21
C ASN A 128 7.46 -6.33 -16.50
N LYS A 129 8.49 -5.48 -16.40
CA LYS A 129 9.89 -5.90 -16.57
C LYS A 129 10.31 -6.98 -15.57
N LEU A 130 9.70 -6.98 -14.38
CA LEU A 130 9.99 -7.93 -13.31
C LEU A 130 8.97 -9.08 -13.24
N ASN A 131 8.03 -9.16 -14.20
CA ASN A 131 6.93 -10.13 -14.22
C ASN A 131 6.04 -10.08 -12.96
N ILE A 132 5.88 -8.91 -12.35
CA ILE A 132 4.97 -8.71 -11.22
C ILE A 132 3.58 -8.42 -11.80
N PRO A 133 2.54 -9.20 -11.43
CA PRO A 133 1.18 -8.98 -11.93
C PRO A 133 0.61 -7.64 -11.44
N VAL A 134 -0.08 -6.96 -12.36
CA VAL A 134 -0.68 -5.64 -12.13
C VAL A 134 -2.19 -5.75 -12.16
N ILE A 135 -2.84 -5.32 -11.09
CA ILE A 135 -4.26 -5.02 -11.05
C ILE A 135 -4.41 -3.51 -11.18
N ALA A 136 -5.27 -3.03 -12.08
CA ALA A 136 -5.48 -1.59 -12.20
C ALA A 136 -6.95 -1.21 -12.39
N VAL A 137 -7.34 -0.10 -11.77
CA VAL A 137 -8.57 0.62 -12.10
C VAL A 137 -8.28 1.47 -13.34
N VAL A 138 -9.05 1.23 -14.40
CA VAL A 138 -8.85 1.86 -15.71
C VAL A 138 -10.12 2.60 -16.11
N ASP A 139 -9.98 3.91 -16.35
CA ASP A 139 -11.02 4.73 -16.95
C ASP A 139 -10.97 4.68 -18.49
N THR A 140 -11.97 5.23 -19.15
CA THR A 140 -12.17 5.24 -20.61
C THR A 140 -11.03 5.83 -21.41
N ASN A 141 -10.22 6.71 -20.81
CA ASN A 141 -9.08 7.38 -21.45
C ASN A 141 -7.74 6.68 -21.23
N ALA A 142 -7.72 5.57 -20.49
CA ALA A 142 -6.50 4.90 -20.04
C ALA A 142 -6.17 3.65 -20.88
N SER A 143 -4.87 3.41 -21.08
CA SER A 143 -4.39 2.21 -21.78
C SER A 143 -4.49 0.97 -20.88
N LEU A 144 -4.86 -0.16 -21.49
CA LEU A 144 -4.85 -1.49 -20.85
C LEU A 144 -3.49 -2.18 -20.92
N GLU A 145 -2.52 -1.58 -21.61
CA GLU A 145 -1.22 -2.18 -21.84
C GLU A 145 -0.48 -2.45 -20.52
N GLY A 146 0.01 -3.69 -20.36
CA GLY A 146 0.76 -4.08 -19.17
C GLY A 146 -0.07 -4.30 -17.91
N VAL A 147 -1.41 -4.23 -17.98
CA VAL A 147 -2.32 -4.56 -16.87
C VAL A 147 -2.75 -6.02 -16.97
N THR A 148 -2.48 -6.81 -15.92
CA THR A 148 -2.86 -8.23 -15.88
C THR A 148 -4.34 -8.41 -15.59
N TYR A 149 -4.88 -7.66 -14.63
CA TYR A 149 -6.29 -7.70 -14.26
C TYR A 149 -6.88 -6.29 -14.28
N VAL A 150 -7.79 -6.07 -15.23
CA VAL A 150 -8.41 -4.77 -15.45
C VAL A 150 -9.69 -4.66 -14.62
N ILE A 151 -9.83 -3.55 -13.90
CA ILE A 151 -11.07 -3.12 -13.25
C ILE A 151 -11.57 -1.89 -14.00
N PRO A 152 -12.57 -2.00 -14.89
CA PRO A 152 -13.13 -0.83 -15.55
C PRO A 152 -13.85 0.02 -14.52
N GLY A 153 -13.49 1.30 -14.40
CA GLY A 153 -14.04 2.15 -13.37
C GLY A 153 -13.50 3.57 -13.38
N ASN A 154 -14.25 4.49 -12.76
CA ASN A 154 -13.87 5.89 -12.62
C ASN A 154 -12.73 6.05 -11.59
N ASP A 155 -11.60 6.61 -11.99
CA ASP A 155 -10.43 6.88 -11.14
C ASP A 155 -10.27 8.36 -10.73
N ASP A 156 -11.18 9.25 -11.17
CA ASP A 156 -11.20 10.68 -10.83
C ASP A 156 -12.01 10.98 -9.57
N ALA A 157 -13.05 10.18 -9.32
CA ALA A 157 -13.97 10.40 -8.21
C ALA A 157 -13.45 9.76 -6.91
N SER A 158 -13.22 10.57 -5.88
CA SER A 158 -12.78 10.09 -4.56
C SER A 158 -13.67 8.97 -3.99
N LYS A 159 -15.00 9.07 -4.15
CA LYS A 159 -15.94 8.03 -3.69
C LYS A 159 -15.78 6.70 -4.44
N ALA A 160 -15.46 6.75 -5.73
CA ALA A 160 -15.23 5.54 -6.52
C ALA A 160 -13.91 4.88 -6.12
N ILE A 161 -12.85 5.69 -5.97
CA ILE A 161 -11.55 5.23 -5.45
C ILE A 161 -11.71 4.58 -4.07
N GLU A 162 -12.45 5.23 -3.17
CA GLU A 162 -12.76 4.70 -1.84
C GLU A 162 -13.48 3.35 -1.92
N LEU A 163 -14.47 3.20 -2.80
CA LEU A 163 -15.14 1.93 -3.02
C LEU A 163 -14.16 0.83 -3.45
N TYR A 164 -13.32 1.06 -4.45
CA TYR A 164 -12.37 0.05 -4.91
C TYR A 164 -11.35 -0.31 -3.84
N MET A 165 -10.84 0.69 -3.11
CA MET A 165 -9.85 0.47 -2.06
C MET A 165 -10.43 -0.26 -0.86
N ASN A 166 -11.66 0.05 -0.44
CA ASN A 166 -12.34 -0.64 0.65
C ASN A 166 -12.57 -2.12 0.28
N LEU A 167 -13.08 -2.40 -0.92
CA LEU A 167 -13.28 -3.79 -1.39
C LEU A 167 -11.96 -4.56 -1.50
N ALA A 168 -10.90 -3.90 -1.99
CA ALA A 168 -9.57 -4.50 -2.05
C ALA A 168 -9.01 -4.77 -0.65
N GLN A 169 -9.17 -3.83 0.29
CA GLN A 169 -8.76 -3.98 1.69
C GLN A 169 -9.46 -5.17 2.34
N GLU A 170 -10.78 -5.26 2.23
CA GLU A 170 -11.59 -6.37 2.76
C GLU A 170 -11.11 -7.71 2.19
N SER A 171 -10.90 -7.79 0.88
CA SER A 171 -10.43 -9.01 0.22
C SER A 171 -9.04 -9.45 0.70
N VAL A 172 -8.13 -8.49 0.93
CA VAL A 172 -6.81 -8.77 1.51
C VAL A 172 -6.92 -9.26 2.94
N LEU A 173 -7.74 -8.62 3.78
CA LEU A 173 -7.95 -9.04 5.17
C LEU A 173 -8.52 -10.45 5.25
N GLU A 174 -9.51 -10.78 4.42
CA GLU A 174 -10.04 -12.14 4.31
C GLU A 174 -8.95 -13.15 3.92
N GLY A 175 -8.08 -12.79 2.98
CA GLY A 175 -6.94 -13.63 2.58
C GLY A 175 -5.97 -13.86 3.73
N ILE A 176 -5.60 -12.81 4.47
CA ILE A 176 -4.73 -12.90 5.65
C ILE A 176 -5.36 -13.80 6.71
N GLN A 177 -6.65 -13.62 6.99
CA GLN A 177 -7.40 -14.45 7.95
C GLN A 177 -7.36 -15.94 7.53
N GLN A 178 -7.57 -16.24 6.25
CA GLN A 178 -7.47 -17.61 5.73
C GLN A 178 -6.06 -18.19 5.91
N SER A 179 -5.01 -17.38 5.71
CA SER A 179 -3.62 -17.77 5.93
C SER A 179 -3.37 -18.18 7.39
N LEU A 180 -3.86 -17.35 8.32
CA LEU A 180 -3.72 -17.58 9.77
C LEU A 180 -4.46 -18.85 10.23
N ILE A 181 -5.69 -19.06 9.76
CA ILE A 181 -6.46 -20.30 10.03
C ILE A 181 -5.67 -21.52 9.53
N LYS A 182 -5.14 -21.45 8.31
CA LYS A 182 -4.35 -22.54 7.72
C LYS A 182 -3.04 -22.80 8.46
N ALA A 183 -2.44 -21.76 9.05
CA ALA A 183 -1.26 -21.86 9.89
C ALA A 183 -1.54 -22.44 11.29
N GLY A 184 -2.80 -22.78 11.61
CA GLY A 184 -3.19 -23.34 12.90
C GLY A 184 -3.22 -22.30 14.02
N VAL A 185 -3.23 -21.00 13.67
CA VAL A 185 -3.47 -19.92 14.64
C VAL A 185 -4.96 -19.97 14.98
N ASP A 186 -5.29 -20.33 16.21
CA ASP A 186 -6.67 -20.36 16.70
C ASP A 186 -7.21 -18.93 16.84
N ILE A 187 -7.90 -18.46 15.81
CA ILE A 187 -8.55 -17.13 15.77
C ILE A 187 -9.87 -17.13 16.55
N GLY A 188 -10.28 -18.26 17.16
CA GLY A 188 -11.56 -18.40 17.85
C GLY A 188 -11.79 -17.40 18.99
N ALA A 189 -10.73 -16.84 19.57
CA ALA A 189 -10.83 -15.77 20.56
C ALA A 189 -11.07 -14.37 19.93
N ALA A 190 -10.54 -14.10 18.74
CA ALA A 190 -10.70 -12.81 18.07
C ALA A 190 -12.04 -12.68 17.33
N GLU A 191 -12.59 -13.80 16.83
CA GLU A 191 -13.92 -13.82 16.21
C GLU A 191 -15.03 -13.52 17.25
N LYS A 192 -14.88 -14.02 18.49
CA LYS A 192 -15.79 -13.66 19.60
C LYS A 192 -15.69 -12.19 19.99
N ALA A 193 -14.49 -11.61 20.03
CA ALA A 193 -14.31 -10.21 20.40
C ALA A 193 -14.96 -9.24 19.37
N LEU A 194 -14.84 -9.55 18.07
CA LEU A 194 -15.45 -8.74 17.01
C LEU A 194 -16.99 -8.85 16.98
N ILE A 195 -17.52 -10.03 17.31
CA ILE A 195 -18.97 -10.26 17.44
C ILE A 195 -19.52 -9.55 18.70
N GLU A 196 -18.79 -9.58 19.82
CA GLU A 196 -19.17 -8.88 21.05
C GLU A 196 -19.12 -7.35 20.90
N ASP A 197 -18.12 -6.80 20.21
CA ASP A 197 -18.00 -5.36 19.97
C ASP A 197 -19.09 -4.83 19.01
N SER A 198 -19.43 -5.60 17.97
CA SER A 198 -20.51 -5.24 17.04
C SER A 198 -21.91 -5.37 17.67
N ALA A 199 -22.12 -6.35 18.56
CA ALA A 199 -23.35 -6.46 19.35
C ALA A 199 -23.50 -5.32 20.37
N ASN A 200 -22.41 -4.93 21.05
CA ASN A 200 -22.43 -3.83 22.02
C ASN A 200 -22.58 -2.43 21.38
N PHE A 201 -22.13 -2.26 20.14
CA PHE A 201 -22.34 -1.01 19.40
C PHE A 201 -23.81 -0.79 19.01
N ASN A 202 -24.53 -1.85 18.64
CA ASN A 202 -25.95 -1.78 18.31
C ASN A 202 -26.81 -1.59 19.56
N ALA A 203 -26.44 -2.19 20.71
CA ALA A 203 -27.17 -2.04 21.97
C ALA A 203 -27.08 -0.64 22.63
N LYS A 204 -26.15 0.22 22.20
CA LYS A 204 -26.01 1.60 22.70
C LYS A 204 -26.71 2.66 21.84
N LYS A 205 -27.34 2.24 20.74
CA LYS A 205 -28.03 3.13 19.78
C LYS A 205 -29.56 3.07 19.87
N GLU A 206 -30.11 2.20 20.72
CA GLU A 206 -31.50 2.22 21.19
C GLU A 206 -31.60 2.93 22.55
#